data_AF-A0A1B7W6H2-F1
#
_entry.id   AF-A0A1B7W6H2-F1
#
_cell.length_a   1.000
_cell.length_b   1.000
_cell.length_c   1.000
_cell.angle_alpha   90.00
_cell.angle_beta   90.00
_cell.angle_gamma   90.00
#
_symmetry.space_group_name_H-M   'P 1'
#
loop_
_entity.id
_entity.type
_entity.pdbx_description
1 polymer ?
#
loop_
_entity_poly.entity_id
_entity_poly.type
_entity_poly.pdbx_seq_one_letter_code
_entity_poly.pdbx_strand_id
1 'polypeptide(L)'
;MPQNTDYKNSTSEDLTIPAAREDNAYKKRLNGWAVARIVSEREKVIVSRFRSRSDAEGYIQHIRQMIPDTVFELFFDCQREEVVV
;
A
#
# COMPACT_ATOMS: atom_id res chain seq x y z
N MET A 1 -21.31 17.16 28.75
CA MET A 1 -20.00 16.53 28.48
C MET A 1 -19.34 17.26 27.33
N PRO A 2 -18.14 17.83 27.46
CA PRO A 2 -17.47 18.49 26.35
C PRO A 2 -16.71 17.46 25.49
N GLN A 3 -16.90 17.53 24.18
CA GLN A 3 -16.18 16.73 23.20
C GLN A 3 -14.84 17.40 22.91
N ASN A 4 -13.74 16.74 23.29
CA ASN A 4 -12.38 17.19 23.04
C ASN A 4 -12.06 16.95 21.56
N THR A 5 -12.05 18.00 20.74
CA THR A 5 -11.66 17.95 19.31
C THR A 5 -10.42 18.80 19.08
N ASP A 6 -9.36 18.52 19.85
CA ASP A 6 -8.03 19.07 19.62
C ASP A 6 -7.13 18.02 18.99
N TYR A 7 -7.34 17.70 17.71
CA TYR A 7 -6.29 17.12 16.89
C TYR A 7 -5.46 18.25 16.29
N LYS A 8 -4.46 18.70 17.05
CA LYS A 8 -3.37 19.55 16.57
C LYS A 8 -2.58 18.77 15.52
N ASN A 9 -2.78 19.08 14.24
CA ASN A 9 -1.75 18.79 13.25
C ASN A 9 -0.60 19.77 13.54
N SER A 10 0.52 19.27 14.05
CA SER A 10 1.75 20.04 14.11
C SER A 10 2.46 19.87 12.77
N THR A 11 2.17 20.74 11.82
CA THR A 11 3.15 21.11 10.80
C THR A 11 4.09 22.13 11.45
N SER A 12 5.33 21.72 11.73
CA SER A 12 6.45 22.60 12.09
C SER A 12 7.68 22.11 11.33
N GLU A 13 7.92 22.74 10.17
CA GLU A 13 9.18 23.36 9.69
C GLU A 13 10.34 23.24 10.71
N ASP A 14 11.59 22.84 10.40
CA ASP A 14 12.49 23.09 9.27
C ASP A 14 13.72 22.13 9.39
N LEU A 15 14.33 21.71 8.28
CA LEU A 15 15.75 21.32 8.06
C LEU A 15 15.87 20.60 6.70
N THR A 16 16.72 21.13 5.81
CA THR A 16 16.76 20.81 4.37
C THR A 16 17.44 19.44 4.05
N ILE A 17 16.78 18.62 3.20
CA ILE A 17 17.22 17.40 2.43
C ILE A 17 17.23 16.04 3.18
N PRO A 18 16.57 14.92 2.75
CA PRO A 18 15.74 14.60 1.56
C PRO A 18 14.33 14.09 1.95
N ALA A 19 13.43 14.98 2.35
CA ALA A 19 12.13 14.61 2.96
C ALA A 19 11.17 13.78 2.08
N ALA A 20 11.36 13.74 0.75
CA ALA A 20 10.51 12.94 -0.16
C ALA A 20 10.69 11.42 0.00
N ARG A 21 11.68 10.96 0.79
CA ARG A 21 12.01 9.53 0.94
C ARG A 21 11.27 8.87 2.10
N GLU A 22 11.04 9.58 3.21
CA GLU A 22 10.50 9.00 4.44
C GLU A 22 8.98 8.90 4.46
N ASP A 23 8.26 9.92 3.97
CA ASP A 23 6.79 9.89 3.85
C ASP A 23 6.32 8.76 2.91
N ASN A 24 7.12 8.47 1.89
CA ASN A 24 6.84 7.39 0.93
C ASN A 24 7.12 6.02 1.56
N ALA A 25 8.19 5.88 2.35
CA ALA A 25 8.51 4.64 3.06
C ALA A 25 7.45 4.27 4.10
N TYR A 26 6.99 5.22 4.91
CA TYR A 26 5.95 4.98 5.91
C TYR A 26 4.62 4.55 5.25
N LYS A 27 4.19 5.25 4.20
CA LYS A 27 2.98 4.88 3.43
C LYS A 27 3.10 3.51 2.78
N LYS A 28 4.29 3.15 2.26
CA LYS A 28 4.55 1.81 1.70
C LYS A 28 4.42 0.72 2.77
N ARG A 29 4.96 0.94 3.97
CA ARG A 29 4.84 0.01 5.11
C ARG A 29 3.40 -0.20 5.57
N LEU A 30 2.57 0.83 5.49
CA LEU A 30 1.15 0.72 5.81
C LEU A 30 0.35 -0.08 4.77
N ASN A 31 0.79 -0.09 3.51
CA ASN A 31 0.11 -0.78 2.41
C ASN A 31 0.74 -2.13 2.09
N GLY A 32 0.77 -3.01 3.10
CA GLY A 32 1.39 -4.33 3.00
C GLY A 32 0.62 -5.36 2.17
N TRP A 33 -0.67 -5.13 1.88
CA TRP A 33 -1.43 -6.02 1.00
C TRP A 33 -1.25 -5.60 -0.44
N ALA A 34 -0.90 -6.53 -1.32
CA ALA A 34 -0.66 -6.24 -2.72
C ALA A 34 -1.39 -7.24 -3.61
N VAL A 35 -1.93 -6.71 -4.72
CA VAL A 35 -2.61 -7.50 -5.76
C VAL A 35 -1.72 -7.49 -6.99
N ALA A 36 -1.36 -8.67 -7.49
CA ALA A 36 -0.67 -8.82 -8.77
C ALA A 36 -1.57 -9.47 -9.81
N ARG A 37 -1.33 -9.06 -11.05
CA ARG A 37 -1.74 -9.79 -12.24
C ARG A 37 -0.66 -10.83 -12.57
N ILE A 38 -1.08 -12.05 -12.86
CA ILE A 38 -0.20 -13.07 -13.46
C ILE A 38 -0.11 -12.78 -14.96
N VAL A 39 1.12 -12.55 -15.44
CA VAL A 39 1.40 -12.31 -16.88
C VAL A 39 1.91 -13.58 -17.55
N SER A 40 2.72 -14.35 -16.81
CA SER A 40 3.18 -15.69 -17.19
C SER A 40 3.42 -16.52 -15.92
N GLU A 41 3.72 -17.82 -16.04
CA GLU A 41 3.97 -18.70 -14.88
C GLU A 41 5.03 -18.15 -13.91
N ARG A 42 5.97 -17.33 -14.41
CA ARG A 42 7.10 -16.80 -13.64
C ARG A 42 7.01 -15.30 -13.40
N GLU A 43 6.01 -14.62 -13.98
CA GLU A 43 5.93 -13.17 -13.96
C GLU A 43 4.63 -12.69 -13.35
N LYS A 44 4.79 -11.89 -12.29
CA LYS A 44 3.71 -11.25 -11.56
C LYS A 44 3.96 -9.75 -11.53
N VAL A 45 2.96 -8.98 -11.94
CA VAL A 45 3.02 -7.51 -11.95
C VAL A 45 2.08 -6.96 -10.89
N ILE A 46 2.62 -6.24 -9.91
CA ILE A 46 1.82 -5.58 -8.88
C ILE A 46 1.00 -4.46 -9.54
N VAL A 47 -0.32 -4.57 -9.45
CA VAL A 47 -1.25 -3.59 -10.04
C VAL A 47 -1.83 -2.64 -9.00
N SER A 48 -1.86 -3.04 -7.73
CA SER A 48 -2.35 -2.19 -6.64
C SER A 48 -1.84 -2.65 -5.27
N ARG A 49 -1.86 -1.74 -4.29
CA ARG A 49 -1.54 -2.00 -2.87
C ARG A 49 -2.62 -1.41 -1.97
N PHE A 50 -2.86 -2.10 -0.86
CA PHE A 50 -3.93 -1.81 0.10
C PHE A 50 -3.41 -1.91 1.52
N ARG A 51 -4.03 -1.15 2.41
CA ARG A 51 -3.75 -1.21 3.86
C ARG A 51 -4.39 -2.42 4.51
N SER A 52 -5.57 -2.83 4.06
CA SER A 52 -6.30 -3.97 4.59
C SER A 52 -6.46 -5.08 3.55
N ARG A 53 -6.57 -6.32 4.04
CA ARG A 53 -6.87 -7.48 3.20
C ARG A 53 -8.24 -7.36 2.54
N SER A 54 -9.23 -6.88 3.30
CA SER A 54 -10.62 -6.75 2.89
C SER A 54 -10.78 -5.84 1.68
N ASP A 55 -10.09 -4.69 1.68
CA ASP A 55 -10.11 -3.75 0.54
C ASP A 55 -9.49 -4.40 -0.71
N ALA A 56 -8.40 -5.16 -0.54
CA ALA A 56 -7.75 -5.86 -1.63
C ALA A 56 -8.62 -6.98 -2.21
N GLU A 57 -9.34 -7.73 -1.37
CA GLU A 57 -10.29 -8.75 -1.81
C GLU A 57 -11.49 -8.13 -2.54
N GLY A 58 -12.04 -7.02 -2.02
CA GLY A 58 -13.11 -6.27 -2.69
C GLY A 58 -12.67 -5.75 -4.06
N TYR A 59 -11.44 -5.26 -4.17
CA TYR A 59 -10.85 -4.87 -5.45
C TYR A 59 -10.75 -6.04 -6.43
N ILE A 60 -10.27 -7.22 -5.98
CA ILE A 60 -10.20 -8.42 -6.83
C ILE A 60 -11.59 -8.83 -7.30
N GLN A 61 -12.59 -8.81 -6.42
CA GLN A 61 -13.96 -9.15 -6.77
C GLN A 61 -14.52 -8.21 -7.85
N HIS A 62 -14.29 -6.91 -7.71
CA HIS A 62 -14.72 -5.92 -8.70
C HIS A 62 -13.99 -6.07 -10.03
N ILE A 63 -12.65 -6.18 -10.02
CA ILE A 63 -11.88 -6.24 -11.28
C ILE A 63 -12.10 -7.53 -12.06
N ARG A 64 -12.39 -8.65 -11.39
CA ARG A 64 -12.78 -9.91 -12.05
C ARG A 64 -14.09 -9.79 -12.82
N GLN A 65 -14.98 -8.88 -12.46
CA GLN A 65 -16.20 -8.62 -13.23
C GLN A 65 -15.91 -7.87 -14.54
N MET A 66 -14.83 -7.08 -14.57
CA MET A 66 -14.45 -6.31 -15.76
C MET A 66 -13.53 -7.09 -16.69
N ILE A 67 -12.61 -7.91 -16.15
CA ILE A 67 -11.63 -8.70 -16.89
C ILE A 67 -11.51 -10.13 -16.33
N PRO A 68 -12.51 -10.98 -16.61
CA PRO A 68 -12.63 -12.31 -15.98
C PRO A 68 -11.51 -13.28 -16.37
N ASP A 69 -10.94 -13.13 -17.57
CA ASP A 69 -9.89 -14.02 -18.08
C ASP A 69 -8.51 -13.72 -17.47
N THR A 70 -8.39 -12.66 -16.66
CA THR A 70 -7.14 -12.31 -16.00
C THR A 70 -7.05 -12.92 -14.61
N VAL A 71 -5.96 -13.64 -14.35
CA VAL A 71 -5.68 -14.20 -13.02
C VAL A 71 -5.02 -13.17 -12.14
N PHE A 72 -5.62 -12.94 -10.98
CA PHE A 72 -5.11 -12.08 -9.92
C PHE A 72 -4.80 -12.89 -8.68
N GLU A 73 -3.66 -12.58 -8.05
CA GLU A 73 -3.24 -13.12 -6.77
C GLU A 73 -3.10 -12.01 -5.73
N LEU A 74 -3.42 -12.36 -4.48
CA LEU A 74 -3.26 -11.51 -3.31
C LEU A 74 -2.08 -12.02 -2.47
N PHE A 75 -1.19 -11.12 -2.07
CA PHE A 75 -0.05 -11.43 -1.23
C PHE A 75 0.19 -10.31 -0.21
N PHE A 76 0.82 -10.68 0.90
CA PHE A 76 1.32 -9.73 1.87
C PHE A 76 2.80 -9.46 1.58
N ASP A 77 3.09 -8.26 1.10
CA ASP A 77 4.43 -7.78 0.80
C ASP A 77 4.84 -6.75 1.85
N CYS A 78 5.48 -7.24 2.92
CA CYS A 78 6.16 -6.35 3.86
C CYS A 78 7.43 -5.82 3.19
N GLN A 79 7.39 -4.56 2.73
CA GLN A 79 8.60 -3.86 2.33
C GLN A 79 9.43 -3.62 3.60
N ARG A 80 10.26 -4.59 3.98
CA ARG A 80 11.34 -4.38 4.94
C ARG A 80 12.34 -3.46 4.25
N GLU A 81 12.68 -2.34 4.88
CA GLU A 81 13.92 -1.66 4.55
C GLU A 81 15.04 -2.71 4.63
N GLU A 82 15.71 -2.96 3.51
CA GLU A 82 16.98 -3.67 3.52
C GLU A 82 17.92 -2.79 4.36
N VAL A 83 18.14 -3.18 5.62
CA VAL A 83 19.18 -2.59 6.44
C VAL A 83 20.49 -3.08 5.81
N VAL A 84 21.06 -2.27 4.92
CA VAL A 84 22.43 -2.47 4.45
C VAL A 84 23.31 -2.26 5.68
N VAL A 85 23.72 -3.37 6.29
CA VAL A 85 24.72 -3.43 7.38
C VAL A 85 26.11 -3.45 6.78
#